data_AF-A0A3D1TUS4-F1
#
_entry.id   AF-A0A3D1TUS4-F1
#
_cell.length_a   1.000
_cell.length_b   1.000
_cell.length_c   1.000
_cell.angle_alpha   90.00
_cell.angle_beta   90.00
_cell.angle_gamma   90.00
#
_symmetry.space_group_name_H-M   'P 1'
#
loop_
_entity.id
_entity.type
_entity.pdbx_description
1 polymer ?
#
loop_
_entity_poly.entity_id
_entity_poly.type
_entity_poly.pdbx_seq_one_letter_code
_entity_poly.pdbx_strand_id
1 'polypeptide(L)'
;MVEGLAICARDLVLAVFRLAVADHLSVCYGHDEPGPNKRTKGSFQAEAADFLVSPWAAHLADLAGFSVDTVWKEAQRQRLQDLELDRAA
;
A
#
# COMPACT_ATOMS: atom_id res chain seq x y z
N MET A 1 12.03 -20.77 19.96
CA MET A 1 12.87 -19.69 19.39
C MET A 1 12.55 -19.40 17.93
N VAL A 2 12.46 -20.40 17.05
CA VAL A 2 12.17 -20.21 15.61
C VAL A 2 10.77 -19.60 15.36
N GLU A 3 9.79 -19.98 16.18
CA GLU A 3 8.40 -19.50 16.05
C GLU A 3 8.26 -17.99 16.31
N GLY A 4 9.00 -17.45 17.28
CA GLY A 4 9.02 -16.01 17.56
C GLY A 4 9.63 -15.20 16.41
N LEU A 5 10.68 -15.71 15.77
CA LEU A 5 11.29 -15.07 14.59
C LEU A 5 10.33 -15.03 13.41
N ALA A 6 9.57 -16.10 13.18
CA ALA A 6 8.58 -16.17 12.11
C ALA A 6 7.45 -15.15 12.32
N ILE A 7 6.98 -15.00 13.56
CA ILE A 7 5.96 -14.00 13.91
C ILE A 7 6.50 -12.58 13.70
N CYS A 8 7.69 -12.28 14.22
CA CYS A 8 8.32 -10.96 14.03
C CYS A 8 8.56 -10.63 12.55
N ALA A 9 8.99 -11.60 11.76
CA ALA A 9 9.19 -11.42 10.32
C ALA A 9 7.87 -11.12 9.60
N ARG A 10 6.79 -11.83 9.96
CA ARG A 10 5.45 -11.57 9.42
C ARG A 10 4.98 -10.16 9.77
N ASP A 11 5.11 -9.75 11.03
CA ASP A 11 4.67 -8.43 11.48
C ASP A 11 5.44 -7.31 10.77
N LEU A 12 6.75 -7.48 10.58
CA LEU A 12 7.57 -6.54 9.82
C LEU A 12 7.11 -6.42 8.36
N VAL A 13 6.87 -7.55 7.68
CA VAL A 13 6.36 -7.56 6.30
C VAL A 13 5.02 -6.83 6.20
N LEU A 14 4.11 -7.07 7.15
CA LEU A 14 2.81 -6.40 7.16
C LEU A 14 2.93 -4.90 7.48
N ALA A 15 3.85 -4.50 8.35
CA ALA A 15 4.11 -3.08 8.64
C ALA A 15 4.67 -2.34 7.41
N VAL A 16 5.63 -2.95 6.70
CA VAL A 16 6.17 -2.40 5.45
C VAL A 16 5.08 -2.31 4.39
N PHE A 17 4.23 -3.34 4.26
CA PHE A 17 3.10 -3.32 3.33
C PHE A 17 2.12 -2.17 3.63
N ARG A 18 1.75 -1.98 4.90
CA ARG A 18 0.88 -0.87 5.32
C ARG A 18 1.46 0.49 4.98
N LEU A 19 2.77 0.66 5.17
CA LEU A 19 3.47 1.88 4.82
C LEU A 19 3.44 2.14 3.30
N ALA A 20 3.70 1.10 2.49
CA ALA A 20 3.66 1.20 1.03
C ALA A 20 2.26 1.57 0.51
N VAL A 21 1.21 0.97 1.08
CA VAL A 21 -0.18 1.33 0.77
C VAL A 21 -0.46 2.79 1.17
N ALA A 22 -0.04 3.21 2.36
CA ALA A 22 -0.28 4.57 2.83
C ALA A 22 0.43 5.61 1.95
N ASP A 23 1.68 5.35 1.54
CA ASP A 23 2.44 6.21 0.63
C ASP A 23 1.77 6.33 -0.74
N HIS A 24 1.35 5.19 -1.32
CA HIS A 24 0.60 5.15 -2.57
C HIS A 24 -0.74 5.93 -2.49
N LEU A 25 -1.42 5.85 -1.35
CA LEU A 25 -2.65 6.61 -1.10
C LEU A 25 -2.40 8.08 -0.70
N SER A 26 -1.15 8.50 -0.55
CA SER A 26 -0.76 9.82 -0.06
C SER A 26 -1.35 10.15 1.33
N VAL A 27 -1.37 9.15 2.23
CA VAL A 27 -1.87 9.24 3.60
C VAL A 27 -0.73 8.98 4.58
N CYS A 28 -0.63 9.76 5.66
CA CYS A 28 0.30 9.46 6.75
C CYS A 28 -0.10 8.17 7.48
N TYR A 29 0.83 7.21 7.53
CA TYR A 29 0.73 6.04 8.41
C TYR A 29 1.28 6.36 9.80
N GLY A 30 0.40 6.37 10.81
CA GLY A 30 0.80 6.42 12.22
C GLY A 30 0.81 5.01 12.79
N HIS A 31 1.97 4.56 13.28
CA HIS A 31 2.09 3.24 13.91
C HIS A 31 1.40 3.17 15.28
N ASP A 32 1.31 4.30 15.98
CA ASP A 32 1.03 4.29 17.43
C ASP A 32 -0.44 4.56 17.82
N GLU A 33 -1.22 5.37 17.09
CA GLU A 33 -2.66 5.60 17.39
C GLU A 33 -3.40 6.14 16.15
N PRO A 34 -4.75 6.01 16.05
CA PRO A 34 -5.54 6.61 14.96
C PRO A 34 -5.60 8.14 15.09
N GLY A 35 -4.53 8.80 14.67
CA GLY A 35 -4.51 10.24 14.47
C GLY A 35 -5.24 10.64 13.17
N PRO A 36 -5.69 11.90 13.03
CA PRO A 36 -6.30 12.36 11.79
C PRO A 36 -5.35 12.14 10.61
N ASN A 37 -5.83 11.50 9.55
CA ASN A 37 -5.09 11.24 8.31
C ASN A 37 -4.49 12.55 7.79
N LYS A 38 -3.18 12.75 8.03
CA LYS A 38 -2.46 13.87 7.44
C LYS A 38 -2.15 13.47 5.99
N ARG A 39 -2.70 14.19 5.02
CA ARG A 39 -2.31 14.00 3.61
C ARG A 39 -0.89 14.52 3.43
N THR A 40 0.01 13.65 3.01
CA THR A 40 1.32 14.04 2.50
C THR A 40 1.19 14.32 1.01
N LYS A 41 2.00 15.26 0.50
CA LYS A 41 2.10 15.50 -0.95
C LYS A 41 2.91 14.31 -1.53
N GLY A 42 2.22 13.22 -1.87
CA GLY A 42 2.87 12.03 -2.42
C GLY A 42 3.43 12.31 -3.82
N SER A 43 4.63 11.80 -4.09
CA SER A 43 5.13 11.63 -5.45
C SER A 43 4.61 10.30 -5.98
N PHE A 44 4.18 10.24 -7.25
CA PHE A 44 3.82 8.97 -7.87
C PHE A 44 5.01 8.00 -7.86
N GLN A 45 4.82 6.82 -7.29
CA GLN A 45 5.81 5.74 -7.21
C GLN A 45 5.36 4.57 -8.08
N ALA A 46 5.83 4.53 -9.33
CA ALA A 46 5.41 3.52 -10.33
C ALA A 46 5.65 2.08 -9.86
N GLU A 47 6.80 1.82 -9.22
CA GLU A 47 7.15 0.48 -8.71
C GLU A 47 6.20 0.01 -7.58
N ALA A 48 5.78 0.95 -6.72
CA ALA A 48 4.79 0.66 -5.69
C ALA A 48 3.41 0.38 -6.29
N ALA A 49 3.01 1.14 -7.31
CA ALA A 49 1.75 0.93 -8.02
C ALA A 49 1.71 -0.46 -8.69
N ASP A 50 2.78 -0.88 -9.36
CA ASP A 50 2.89 -2.20 -9.99
C ASP A 50 2.87 -3.34 -8.95
N PHE A 51 3.53 -3.15 -7.82
CA PHE A 51 3.48 -4.12 -6.73
C PHE A 51 2.07 -4.24 -6.13
N LEU A 52 1.37 -3.12 -5.93
CA LEU A 52 0.04 -3.07 -5.31
C LEU A 52 -1.06 -3.71 -6.18
N VAL A 53 -0.84 -3.85 -7.49
CA VAL A 53 -1.70 -4.62 -8.41
C VAL A 53 -1.26 -6.07 -8.60
N SER A 54 -0.37 -6.59 -7.76
CA SER A 54 0.07 -7.99 -7.83
C SER A 54 -0.79 -8.92 -6.95
N PRO A 55 -0.85 -10.23 -7.25
CA PRO A 55 -1.50 -11.21 -6.36
C PRO A 55 -0.89 -11.25 -4.95
N TRP A 56 0.40 -10.90 -4.83
CA TRP A 56 1.09 -10.81 -3.54
C TRP A 56 0.55 -9.66 -2.69
N ALA A 57 0.30 -8.49 -3.28
CA ALA A 57 -0.32 -7.38 -2.57
C ALA A 57 -1.76 -7.71 -2.13
N ALA A 58 -2.53 -8.44 -2.95
CA ALA A 58 -3.84 -8.92 -2.56
C ALA A 58 -3.79 -9.85 -1.33
N HIS A 59 -2.86 -10.79 -1.31
CA HIS A 59 -2.66 -11.68 -0.16
C HIS A 59 -2.22 -10.91 1.10
N LEU A 60 -1.28 -9.96 0.96
CA LEU A 60 -0.81 -9.14 2.07
C LEU A 60 -1.88 -8.17 2.59
N ALA A 61 -2.76 -7.66 1.72
CA ALA A 61 -3.87 -6.79 2.11
C ALA A 61 -4.84 -7.51 3.05
N ASP A 62 -5.22 -8.74 2.72
CA ASP A 62 -6.08 -9.57 3.57
C ASP A 62 -5.43 -9.79 4.95
N LEU A 63 -4.14 -10.17 4.97
CA LEU A 63 -3.39 -10.35 6.22
C LEU A 63 -3.18 -9.04 7.01
N ALA A 64 -3.10 -7.91 6.32
CA ALA A 64 -2.89 -6.60 6.93
C ALA A 64 -4.17 -5.97 7.49
N GLY A 65 -5.34 -6.53 7.17
CA GLY A 65 -6.66 -6.03 7.56
C GLY A 65 -7.26 -4.99 6.60
N PHE A 66 -6.74 -4.90 5.38
CA PHE A 66 -7.31 -4.07 4.32
C PHE A 66 -8.28 -4.88 3.47
N SER A 67 -9.35 -4.23 2.99
CA SER A 67 -10.14 -4.81 1.92
C SER A 67 -9.28 -4.86 0.65
N VAL A 68 -9.05 -6.07 0.13
CA VAL A 68 -8.30 -6.32 -1.12
C VAL A 68 -8.84 -5.46 -2.26
N ASP A 69 -10.17 -5.36 -2.35
CA ASP A 69 -10.87 -4.53 -3.32
C ASP A 69 -10.47 -3.07 -3.24
N THR A 70 -10.24 -2.53 -2.04
CA THR A 70 -9.92 -1.11 -1.84
C THR A 70 -8.53 -0.79 -2.38
N VAL A 71 -7.54 -1.62 -2.05
CA VAL A 71 -6.15 -1.43 -2.53
C VAL A 71 -6.09 -1.62 -4.05
N TRP A 72 -6.74 -2.66 -4.57
CA TRP A 72 -6.76 -2.95 -6.00
C TRP A 72 -7.45 -1.88 -6.83
N LYS A 73 -8.64 -1.43 -6.41
CA LYS A 73 -9.42 -0.40 -7.13
C LYS A 73 -8.69 0.92 -7.16
N GLU A 74 -8.03 1.31 -6.07
CA GLU A 74 -7.31 2.58 -6.02
C GLU A 74 -6.01 2.53 -6.83
N ALA A 75 -5.26 1.43 -6.77
CA ALA A 75 -4.06 1.24 -7.58
C ALA A 75 -4.36 1.20 -9.09
N GLN A 76 -5.45 0.52 -9.49
CA GLN A 76 -5.92 0.54 -10.88
C GLN A 76 -6.38 1.92 -11.33
N ARG A 77 -7.10 2.66 -10.48
CA ARG A 77 -7.57 4.02 -10.79
C ARG A 77 -6.39 4.97 -11.02
N GLN A 78 -5.38 4.96 -10.16
CA GLN A 78 -4.19 5.80 -10.34
C GLN A 78 -3.43 5.44 -11.60
N ARG A 79 -3.20 4.14 -11.86
CA ARG A 79 -2.54 3.69 -13.10
C ARG A 79 -3.27 4.13 -14.37
N LEU A 80 -4.60 4.11 -14.37
CA LEU A 80 -5.41 4.59 -15.49
C LEU A 80 -5.29 6.11 -15.69
N GLN A 81 -5.29 6.90 -14.61
CA GLN A 81 -5.12 8.36 -14.67
C GLN A 81 -3.75 8.75 -15.23
N ASP A 82 -2.70 8.04 -14.86
CA ASP A 82 -1.34 8.32 -15.37
C ASP A 82 -1.17 7.94 -16.84
N LEU A 83 -1.77 6.83 -17.29
CA LEU A 83 -1.80 6.47 -18.72
C LEU A 83 -2.56 7.50 -19.56
N GLU A 84 -3.60 8.13 -19.01
CA GLU A 84 -4.34 9.22 -19.67
C GLU A 84 -3.52 10.52 -19.71
N LEU A 85 -2.77 10.82 -18.66
CA LEU A 85 -1.86 11.97 -18.59
C LEU A 85 -0.70 11.84 -19.60
N ASP A 86 -0.07 10.67 -19.67
CA ASP A 86 1.01 10.39 -20.63
C ASP A 86 0.54 10.45 -22.09
N ARG A 87 -0.72 10.10 -22.36
CA ARG A 87 -1.31 10.17 -23.71
C ARG A 87 -1.69 11.59 -24.15
N ALA A 88 -1.83 12.51 -23.19
CA ALA A 88 -2.22 13.90 -23.42
C ALA A 88 -1.03 14.86 -23.52
N ALA A 89 0.19 14.41 -23.19
CA ALA A 89 1.45 15.14 -23.29
C ALA A 89 2.13 14.91 -24.65
#